data_AF-A0A9D6K6Q0-F1
#
_entry.id   AF-A0A9D6K6Q0-F1
#
_cell.length_a   1.000
_cell.length_b   1.000
_cell.length_c   1.000
_cell.angle_alpha   90.00
_cell.angle_beta   90.00
_cell.angle_gamma   90.00
#
_symmetry.space_group_name_H-M   'P 1'
#
loop_
_entity.id
_entity.type
_entity.pdbx_description
1 polymer ?
#
loop_
_entity_poly.entity_id
_entity_poly.type
_entity_poly.pdbx_seq_one_letter_code
_entity_poly.pdbx_strand_id
1 'polypeptide(L)'
;MKEVDRDPEPVIKALDAFKKVISDYPRSSYREDARIKADMCMERLSEYQFLVGRFYYKNSAYPAAAGRFKQIVKDYPNAKFSEHALYYLGISYIKLKDKESASQSLEDLLKRYPDTKYKSDARRLLKKLKT
;
A
#
# COMPACT_ATOMS: atom_id res chain seq x y z
N MET A 1 12.47 -12.17 -12.56
CA MET A 1 11.05 -12.02 -12.16
C MET A 1 10.54 -13.33 -11.54
N LYS A 2 11.08 -13.77 -10.38
CA LYS A 2 10.70 -15.07 -9.78
C LYS A 2 9.75 -14.99 -8.58
N GLU A 3 9.52 -13.80 -8.01
CA GLU A 3 8.71 -13.64 -6.78
C GLU A 3 7.30 -13.10 -7.00
N VAL A 4 7.01 -12.54 -8.18
CA VAL A 4 5.71 -11.93 -8.51
C VAL A 4 4.59 -12.97 -8.70
N ASP A 5 4.94 -14.26 -8.78
CA ASP A 5 4.06 -15.33 -9.26
C ASP A 5 3.61 -16.31 -8.14
N ARG A 6 3.93 -16.01 -6.88
CA ARG A 6 3.40 -16.81 -5.77
C ARG A 6 1.96 -16.38 -5.48
N ASP A 7 1.05 -17.34 -5.59
CA ASP A 7 -0.35 -17.20 -5.25
C ASP A 7 -0.51 -16.59 -3.83
N PRO A 8 -1.21 -15.44 -3.70
CA PRO A 8 -1.45 -14.83 -2.39
C PRO A 8 -2.50 -15.58 -1.55
N GLU A 9 -3.27 -16.50 -2.12
CA GLU A 9 -4.40 -17.16 -1.45
C GLU A 9 -4.03 -17.80 -0.09
N PRO A 10 -2.91 -18.53 0.07
CA PRO A 10 -2.51 -19.07 1.37
C PRO A 10 -2.25 -17.98 2.42
N VAL A 11 -1.69 -16.84 2.00
CA VAL A 11 -1.40 -15.70 2.89
C VAL A 11 -2.68 -14.98 3.28
N ILE A 12 -3.65 -14.88 2.37
CA ILE A 12 -4.99 -14.34 2.65
C ILE A 12 -5.70 -15.21 3.68
N LYS A 13 -5.76 -16.53 3.47
CA LYS A 13 -6.37 -17.48 4.42
C LYS A 13 -5.71 -17.43 5.79
N ALA A 14 -4.39 -17.33 5.84
CA ALA A 14 -3.65 -17.19 7.09
C ALA A 14 -4.01 -15.88 7.81
N LEU A 15 -4.05 -14.75 7.08
CA LEU A 15 -4.44 -13.46 7.63
C LEU A 15 -5.84 -13.51 8.24
N ASP A 16 -6.81 -14.11 7.55
CA ASP A 16 -8.18 -14.24 8.03
C ASP A 16 -8.26 -15.09 9.30
N ALA A 17 -7.51 -16.20 9.36
CA ALA A 17 -7.42 -17.03 10.55
C ALA A 17 -6.83 -16.27 11.74
N PHE A 18 -5.74 -15.51 11.54
CA PHE A 18 -5.15 -14.70 12.62
C PHE A 18 -6.07 -13.58 13.08
N LYS A 19 -6.74 -12.89 12.15
CA LYS A 19 -7.76 -11.87 12.48
C LYS A 19 -8.88 -12.45 13.34
N LYS A 20 -9.31 -13.67 13.03
CA LYS A 20 -10.32 -14.39 13.83
C LYS A 20 -9.83 -14.65 15.26
N VAL A 21 -8.58 -15.07 15.44
CA VAL A 21 -8.00 -15.25 16.78
C VAL A 21 -8.00 -13.94 17.57
N ILE A 22 -7.61 -12.84 16.92
CA ILE A 22 -7.51 -11.51 17.55
C ILE A 22 -8.89 -10.98 17.96
N SER A 23 -9.90 -11.19 17.12
CA SER A 23 -11.27 -10.70 17.30
C SER A 23 -12.06 -11.57 18.27
N ASP A 24 -12.13 -12.88 18.03
CA ASP A 24 -13.07 -13.78 18.69
C ASP A 24 -12.52 -14.27 20.04
N TYR A 25 -11.20 -14.23 20.23
CA TYR A 25 -10.53 -14.74 21.44
C TYR A 25 -9.60 -13.69 22.07
N PRO A 26 -10.12 -12.53 22.53
CA PRO A 26 -9.32 -11.40 22.98
C PRO A 26 -8.47 -11.67 24.23
N ARG A 27 -8.78 -12.72 25.01
CA ARG A 27 -8.04 -13.14 26.21
C ARG A 27 -7.14 -14.37 25.99
N SER A 28 -7.05 -14.87 24.76
CA SER A 28 -6.21 -16.02 24.42
C SER A 28 -4.72 -15.67 24.58
N SER A 29 -3.94 -16.60 25.12
CA SER A 29 -2.48 -16.50 25.14
C SER A 29 -1.87 -16.42 23.74
N TYR A 30 -2.57 -16.93 22.72
CA TYR A 30 -2.15 -16.89 21.31
C TYR A 30 -2.45 -15.56 20.60
N ARG A 31 -3.16 -14.62 21.26
CA ARG A 31 -3.59 -13.37 20.62
C ARG A 31 -2.42 -12.54 20.12
N GLU A 32 -1.36 -12.42 20.92
CA GLU A 32 -0.21 -11.60 20.56
C GLU A 32 0.57 -12.22 19.40
N ASP A 33 0.80 -13.53 19.43
CA ASP A 33 1.38 -14.26 18.32
C ASP A 33 0.56 -14.14 17.03
N ALA A 34 -0.77 -14.19 17.14
CA ALA A 34 -1.67 -14.00 16.00
C ALA A 34 -1.55 -12.58 15.44
N ARG A 35 -1.42 -11.56 16.29
CA ARG A 35 -1.19 -10.17 15.87
C ARG A 35 0.10 -10.04 15.06
N ILE A 36 1.22 -10.56 15.59
CA ILE A 36 2.51 -10.53 14.90
C ILE A 36 2.42 -11.25 13.54
N LYS A 37 1.80 -12.43 13.50
CA LYS A 37 1.65 -13.19 12.25
C LYS A 37 0.71 -12.50 11.26
N ALA A 38 -0.36 -11.84 11.74
CA ALA A 38 -1.23 -11.03 10.90
C ALA A 38 -0.46 -9.86 10.27
N ASP A 39 0.37 -9.16 11.04
CA ASP A 39 1.22 -8.07 10.54
C ASP A 39 2.18 -8.58 9.46
N MET A 40 2.80 -9.75 9.66
CA MET A 40 3.65 -10.39 8.65
C MET A 40 2.88 -10.77 7.37
N CYS A 41 1.64 -11.22 7.49
CA CYS A 41 0.79 -11.50 6.34
C CYS A 41 0.43 -10.21 5.58
N MET A 42 0.07 -9.14 6.29
CA MET A 42 -0.22 -7.84 5.69
C MET A 42 1.00 -7.28 4.97
N GLU A 43 2.19 -7.42 5.55
CA GLU A 43 3.45 -7.00 4.93
C GLU A 43 3.66 -7.71 3.58
N ARG A 44 3.54 -9.04 3.56
CA ARG A 44 3.66 -9.85 2.32
C ARG A 44 2.61 -9.50 1.27
N LEU A 45 1.36 -9.30 1.68
CA LEU A 45 0.28 -8.94 0.75
C LEU A 45 0.48 -7.52 0.19
N SER A 46 0.97 -6.60 1.01
CA SER A 46 1.29 -5.24 0.56
C SER A 46 2.42 -5.24 -0.47
N GLU A 47 3.45 -6.07 -0.27
CA GLU A 47 4.54 -6.26 -1.24
C GLU A 47 4.03 -6.81 -2.56
N TYR A 48 3.24 -7.88 -2.52
CA TYR A 48 2.64 -8.48 -3.71
C TYR A 48 1.81 -7.45 -4.51
N GLN A 49 0.88 -6.77 -3.85
CA GLN A 49 0.06 -5.74 -4.49
C GLN A 49 0.91 -4.60 -5.06
N PHE A 50 1.99 -4.22 -4.37
CA PHE A 50 2.88 -3.17 -4.83
C PHE A 50 3.61 -3.58 -6.10
N LEU A 51 4.12 -4.82 -6.18
CA LEU A 51 4.79 -5.35 -7.36
C LEU A 51 3.84 -5.40 -8.56
N VAL A 52 2.59 -5.83 -8.36
CA VAL A 52 1.55 -5.82 -9.40
C VAL A 52 1.20 -4.39 -9.83
N GLY A 53 1.02 -3.47 -8.88
CA GLY A 53 0.78 -2.05 -9.18
C GLY A 53 1.93 -1.41 -9.94
N ARG A 54 3.17 -1.72 -9.57
CA ARG A 54 4.39 -1.28 -10.27
C ARG A 54 4.48 -1.82 -11.69
N PHE A 55 4.06 -3.08 -11.90
CA PHE A 55 3.98 -3.66 -13.23
C PHE A 55 2.98 -2.89 -14.10
N TYR A 56 1.75 -2.63 -13.61
CA TYR A 56 0.77 -1.84 -14.36
C TYR A 56 1.27 -0.41 -14.63
N TYR A 57 1.90 0.23 -13.64
CA TYR A 57 2.44 1.58 -13.80
C TYR A 57 3.51 1.65 -14.90
N LYS A 58 4.42 0.67 -14.94
CA LYS A 58 5.47 0.58 -15.97
C LYS A 58 4.89 0.38 -17.38
N ASN A 59 3.74 -0.30 -17.48
CA ASN A 59 3.03 -0.52 -18.73
C ASN A 59 2.01 0.59 -19.05
N SER A 60 2.09 1.74 -18.38
CA SER A 60 1.18 2.89 -18.55
C SER A 60 -0.30 2.58 -18.30
N ALA A 61 -0.61 1.44 -17.67
CA ALA A 61 -1.96 1.08 -17.22
C ALA A 61 -2.27 1.77 -15.88
N TYR A 62 -2.27 3.10 -15.89
CA TYR A 62 -2.37 3.94 -14.70
C TYR A 62 -3.65 3.72 -13.87
N PRO A 63 -4.86 3.47 -14.45
CA PRO A 63 -6.04 3.15 -13.65
C PRO A 63 -5.87 1.86 -12.84
N ALA A 64 -5.34 0.81 -13.47
CA ALA A 64 -5.07 -0.46 -12.81
C ALA A 64 -3.98 -0.32 -11.73
N ALA A 65 -2.92 0.45 -12.02
CA ALA A 65 -1.88 0.75 -11.06
C ALA A 65 -2.43 1.50 -9.83
N ALA A 66 -3.22 2.56 -10.04
CA ALA A 66 -3.85 3.31 -8.98
C ALA A 66 -4.77 2.44 -8.13
N GLY A 67 -5.56 1.54 -8.74
CA GLY A 67 -6.38 0.57 -8.01
C GLY A 67 -5.57 -0.30 -7.04
N ARG A 68 -4.42 -0.83 -7.49
CA ARG A 68 -3.52 -1.65 -6.66
C ARG A 68 -2.90 -0.85 -5.52
N PHE A 69 -2.40 0.35 -5.79
CA PHE A 69 -1.80 1.19 -4.75
C PHE A 69 -2.84 1.67 -3.72
N LYS A 70 -4.04 2.04 -4.18
CA LYS A 70 -5.16 2.42 -3.31
C LYS A 70 -5.54 1.29 -2.36
N GLN A 71 -5.54 0.05 -2.84
CA GLN A 71 -5.81 -1.11 -2.01
C GLN A 71 -4.80 -1.26 -0.88
N ILE A 72 -3.50 -1.05 -1.15
CA ILE A 72 -2.45 -1.11 -0.12
C ILE A 72 -2.68 -0.07 0.97
N VAL A 73 -2.94 1.19 0.57
CA VAL A 73 -3.15 2.31 1.49
C VAL A 73 -4.38 2.08 2.38
N LYS A 74 -5.41 1.43 1.85
CA LYS A 74 -6.65 1.12 2.57
C LYS A 74 -6.50 -0.08 3.50
N ASP A 75 -5.99 -1.19 2.98
CA ASP A 75 -6.07 -2.50 3.65
C ASP A 75 -4.84 -2.77 4.52
N TYR A 76 -3.69 -2.13 4.22
CA TYR A 76 -2.41 -2.36 4.89
C TYR A 76 -1.72 -1.05 5.35
N PRO A 77 -2.42 -0.10 6.00
CA PRO A 77 -1.92 1.26 6.22
C PRO A 77 -0.59 1.36 7.00
N ASN A 78 -0.25 0.34 7.79
CA ASN A 78 0.98 0.29 8.59
C ASN A 78 2.09 -0.59 7.97
N ALA A 79 1.82 -1.25 6.84
CA ALA A 79 2.81 -2.06 6.15
C ALA A 79 3.89 -1.17 5.50
N LYS A 80 5.09 -1.72 5.33
CA LYS A 80 6.24 -0.98 4.77
C LYS A 80 5.97 -0.45 3.37
N PHE A 81 5.19 -1.16 2.57
CA PHE A 81 4.86 -0.75 1.21
C PHE A 81 3.80 0.35 1.14
N SER A 82 3.16 0.75 2.25
CA SER A 82 2.18 1.84 2.26
C SER A 82 2.79 3.21 1.96
N GLU A 83 4.01 3.46 2.43
CA GLU A 83 4.78 4.66 2.05
C GLU A 83 4.98 4.69 0.52
N HIS A 84 5.45 3.59 -0.05
CA HIS A 84 5.66 3.47 -1.49
C HIS A 84 4.35 3.58 -2.27
N ALA A 85 3.29 2.95 -1.78
CA ALA A 85 1.98 2.95 -2.43
C ALA A 85 1.39 4.35 -2.49
N LEU A 86 1.47 5.17 -1.43
CA LEU A 86 0.99 6.56 -1.47
C LEU A 86 1.70 7.40 -2.53
N TYR A 87 3.03 7.29 -2.62
CA TYR A 87 3.79 8.00 -3.66
C TYR A 87 3.37 7.55 -5.06
N TYR A 88 3.32 6.24 -5.29
CA TYR A 88 2.96 5.67 -6.59
C TYR A 88 1.49 5.92 -6.96
N LEU A 89 0.60 5.98 -5.98
CA LEU A 89 -0.80 6.39 -6.15
C LEU A 89 -0.87 7.84 -6.63
N GLY A 90 -0.15 8.74 -5.96
CA GLY A 90 -0.07 10.15 -6.34
C GLY A 90 0.40 10.34 -7.78
N ILE A 91 1.54 9.76 -8.16
CA ILE A 91 2.05 9.89 -9.54
C ILE A 91 1.17 9.17 -10.57
N SER A 92 0.44 8.11 -10.18
CA SER A 92 -0.55 7.47 -11.07
C SER A 92 -1.72 8.42 -11.35
N TYR A 93 -2.23 9.11 -10.33
CA TYR A 93 -3.28 10.12 -10.52
C TYR A 93 -2.81 11.31 -11.35
N ILE A 94 -1.54 11.74 -11.23
CA ILE A 94 -0.96 12.75 -12.13
C ILE A 94 -1.05 12.29 -13.58
N LYS A 95 -0.70 11.03 -13.86
CA LYS A 95 -0.79 10.47 -15.23
C LYS A 95 -2.23 10.38 -15.74
N LEU A 96 -3.19 10.23 -14.82
CA LEU A 96 -4.62 10.26 -15.11
C LEU A 96 -5.21 11.68 -15.18
N LYS A 97 -4.39 12.73 -14.99
CA LYS A 97 -4.82 14.14 -14.92
C LYS A 97 -5.80 14.45 -13.78
N ASP A 98 -5.90 13.56 -12.79
CA ASP A 98 -6.67 13.77 -11.57
C ASP A 98 -5.80 14.51 -10.55
N LYS A 99 -5.78 15.86 -10.66
CA LYS A 99 -4.95 16.72 -9.82
C LYS A 99 -5.35 16.65 -8.34
N GLU A 100 -6.62 16.46 -8.05
CA GLU A 100 -7.16 16.43 -6.69
C GLU A 100 -6.70 15.17 -5.97
N SER A 101 -6.97 13.99 -6.53
CA SER A 101 -6.55 12.71 -5.94
C SER A 101 -5.03 12.60 -5.88
N ALA A 102 -4.31 13.16 -6.86
CA ALA A 102 -2.85 13.23 -6.84
C ALA A 102 -2.34 14.05 -5.65
N SER A 103 -2.90 15.25 -5.45
CA SER A 103 -2.49 16.14 -4.36
C SER A 103 -2.79 15.51 -3.01
N GLN A 104 -4.00 14.98 -2.85
CA GLN A 104 -4.41 14.30 -1.61
C GLN A 104 -3.46 13.16 -1.27
N SER A 105 -3.12 12.30 -2.24
CA SER A 105 -2.21 11.16 -2.02
C SER A 105 -0.79 11.59 -1.62
N LEU A 106 -0.26 12.65 -2.24
CA LEU A 106 1.08 13.16 -1.94
C LEU A 106 1.13 13.94 -0.62
N GLU A 107 0.05 14.63 -0.26
CA GLU A 107 -0.07 15.29 1.05
C GLU A 107 -0.17 14.24 2.16
N ASP A 108 -0.95 13.18 1.96
CA ASP A 108 -1.07 12.09 2.93
C ASP A 108 0.27 11.34 3.10
N LEU A 109 1.04 11.16 2.02
CA LEU A 109 2.41 10.65 2.09
C LEU A 109 3.28 11.49 3.02
N LEU A 110 3.32 12.81 2.81
CA LEU A 110 4.16 13.71 3.59
C LEU A 110 3.71 13.84 5.05
N LYS A 111 2.41 13.69 5.30
CA LYS A 111 1.83 13.71 6.65
C LYS A 111 2.15 12.43 7.42
N ARG A 112 1.97 11.27 6.80
CA ARG A 112 2.15 9.96 7.44
C ARG A 112 3.62 9.52 7.51
N TYR A 113 4.43 9.92 6.53
CA TYR A 113 5.84 9.54 6.42
C TYR A 113 6.74 10.79 6.22
N PRO A 114 6.95 11.63 7.25
CA PRO A 114 7.70 12.87 7.13
C PRO A 114 9.15 12.72 6.64
N ASP A 115 9.75 11.55 6.86
CA ASP A 115 11.13 11.22 6.49
C ASP A 115 11.23 10.31 5.26
N THR A 116 10.13 10.18 4.51
CA THR A 116 10.11 9.43 3.25
C THR A 116 11.19 9.89 2.28
N LYS A 117 11.83 8.94 1.59
CA LYS A 117 12.78 9.24 0.50
C LYS A 117 12.15 10.01 -0.66
N TYR A 118 10.81 10.01 -0.76
CA TYR A 118 10.07 10.74 -1.79
C TYR A 118 9.79 12.20 -1.43
N LYS A 119 10.17 12.67 -0.24
CA LYS A 119 9.75 13.97 0.31
C LYS A 119 10.00 15.14 -0.64
N SER A 120 11.21 15.23 -1.17
CA SER A 120 11.61 16.32 -2.07
C SER A 120 10.84 16.29 -3.40
N ASP A 121 10.61 15.09 -3.95
CA ASP A 121 9.85 14.95 -5.19
C ASP A 121 8.36 15.22 -4.99
N ALA A 122 7.76 14.67 -3.93
CA ALA A 122 6.36 14.90 -3.58
C ALA A 122 6.05 16.40 -3.42
N ARG A 123 6.90 17.16 -2.71
CA ARG A 123 6.77 18.62 -2.58
C ARG A 123 6.85 19.33 -3.93
N ARG A 124 7.77 18.92 -4.80
CA ARG A 124 7.92 19.48 -6.15
C ARG A 124 6.68 19.21 -7.01
N LEU A 125 6.15 18.00 -6.98
CA LEU A 125 4.94 17.61 -7.71
C LEU A 125 3.72 18.40 -7.20
N LEU A 126 3.54 18.52 -5.89
CA LEU A 126 2.47 19.33 -5.29
C LEU A 126 2.51 20.79 -5.74
N LYS A 127 3.70 21.40 -5.80
CA LYS A 127 3.85 22.77 -6.32
C LYS A 127 3.39 22.87 -7.78
N LYS A 128 3.76 21.91 -8.63
CA LYS A 128 3.34 21.86 -10.03
C LYS A 128 1.84 21.65 -10.21
N LEU A 129 1.19 20.89 -9.33
CA LEU A 129 -0.25 20.63 -9.41
C LEU A 129 -1.10 21.85 -9.09
N LYS A 130 -0.57 22.75 -8.24
CA LYS A 130 -1.20 24.04 -7.87
C LYS A 130 -0.99 25.14 -8.91
N THR A 131 -0.21 24.88 -9.95
CA THR A 131 -0.03 25.75 -11.13
C THR A 131 -0.96 25.28 -12.24
#